data_AF-A0A9N8YIZ4-F1
#
_entry.id   AF-A0A9N8YIZ4-F1
#
_cell.length_a   1.000
_cell.length_b   1.000
_cell.length_c   1.000
_cell.angle_alpha   90.00
_cell.angle_beta   90.00
_cell.angle_gamma   90.00
#
_symmetry.space_group_name_H-M   'P 1'
#
loop_
_entity.id
_entity.type
_entity.pdbx_description
1 polymer ?
#
loop_
_entity_poly.entity_id
_entity_poly.type
_entity_poly.pdbx_seq_one_letter_code
_entity_poly.pdbx_strand_id
1 'polypeptide(L)'
;MSEFNFSLTCPKCQTPLTAQDFDNNHFTIAHLQSYFQQKEAEYKQQIRQQMEQEIETLPTFQQLKSENEKLKLIVEGYKLGSTKTSKAKGEELEKYILEKLQETYNGTDEISKITHIGEKADIIHTIHKGDQQLAKIIYEIKNVDK
;
A
#
# COMPACT_ATOMS: atom_id res chain seq x y z
N MET A 1 59.44 -26.73 -5.22
CA MET A 1 58.50 -25.73 -4.67
C MET A 1 58.34 -24.67 -5.73
N SER A 2 57.16 -24.53 -6.33
CA SER A 2 56.89 -23.49 -7.34
C SER A 2 56.76 -22.15 -6.63
N GLU A 3 57.69 -21.22 -6.90
CA GLU A 3 57.56 -19.83 -6.49
C GLU A 3 56.31 -19.23 -7.15
N PHE A 4 55.27 -19.02 -6.35
CA PHE A 4 54.06 -18.36 -6.80
C PHE A 4 54.37 -16.87 -6.98
N ASN A 5 54.60 -16.46 -8.23
CA ASN A 5 54.93 -15.08 -8.56
C ASN A 5 53.62 -14.27 -8.64
N PHE A 6 53.19 -13.71 -7.51
CA PHE A 6 52.01 -12.85 -7.41
C PHE A 6 52.37 -11.46 -7.94
N SER A 7 51.93 -11.13 -9.16
CA SER A 7 52.08 -9.80 -9.76
C SER A 7 50.76 -9.05 -9.71
N LEU A 8 50.69 -8.02 -8.87
CA LEU A 8 49.54 -7.11 -8.80
C LEU A 8 49.91 -5.82 -9.53
N THR A 9 49.12 -5.40 -10.51
CA THR A 9 49.33 -4.10 -11.20
C THR A 9 48.43 -3.03 -10.60
N CYS A 10 48.97 -1.82 -10.45
CA CYS A 10 48.20 -0.69 -9.96
C CYS A 10 47.06 -0.35 -10.93
N PRO A 11 45.79 -0.33 -10.50
CA PRO A 11 44.66 -0.08 -11.40
C PRO A 11 44.66 1.35 -11.98
N LYS A 12 45.38 2.30 -11.37
CA LYS A 12 45.48 3.69 -11.83
C LYS A 12 46.56 3.92 -12.88
N CYS A 13 47.74 3.32 -12.69
CA CYS A 13 48.93 3.59 -13.53
C CYS A 13 49.51 2.35 -14.21
N GLN A 14 48.90 1.18 -14.01
CA GLN A 14 49.24 -0.11 -14.62
C GLN A 14 50.65 -0.62 -14.34
N THR A 15 51.41 0.04 -13.47
CA THR A 15 52.72 -0.42 -13.02
C THR A 15 52.59 -1.61 -12.06
N PRO A 16 53.49 -2.60 -12.15
CA PRO A 16 53.54 -3.68 -11.18
C PRO A 16 53.86 -3.13 -9.80
N LEU A 17 53.10 -3.56 -8.80
CA LEU A 17 53.27 -3.22 -7.42
C LEU A 17 54.29 -4.17 -6.79
N THR A 18 55.32 -3.58 -6.20
CA THR A 18 56.39 -4.28 -5.50
C THR A 18 56.16 -4.19 -3.98
N ALA A 19 56.84 -5.04 -3.19
CA ALA A 19 56.75 -4.97 -1.72
C ALA A 19 57.04 -3.56 -1.18
N GLN A 20 57.95 -2.84 -1.83
CA GLN A 20 58.36 -1.49 -1.45
C GLN A 20 57.25 -0.44 -1.60
N ASP A 21 56.28 -0.66 -2.50
CA ASP A 21 55.12 0.21 -2.70
C ASP A 21 54.10 0.10 -1.57
N PHE A 22 54.08 -1.02 -0.85
CA PHE A 22 53.24 -1.23 0.32
C PHE A 22 53.87 -0.65 1.58
N ASP A 23 55.20 -0.66 1.68
CA ASP A 23 55.92 -0.14 2.85
C ASP A 23 56.00 1.40 2.87
N ASN A 24 56.05 2.05 1.70
CA ASN A 24 56.35 3.48 1.62
C ASN A 24 55.18 4.37 1.16
N ASN A 25 54.06 3.80 0.73
CA ASN A 25 53.03 4.55 0.03
C ASN A 25 51.62 4.23 0.54
N HIS A 26 51.26 4.85 1.67
CA HIS A 26 49.95 4.69 2.32
C HIS A 26 48.76 4.99 1.39
N PHE A 27 48.99 5.81 0.36
CA PHE A 27 48.02 6.12 -0.70
C PHE A 27 47.73 4.94 -1.62
N THR A 28 48.74 4.13 -1.95
CA THR A 28 48.60 2.94 -2.80
C THR A 28 47.71 1.90 -2.13
N ILE A 29 47.89 1.67 -0.83
CA ILE A 29 47.06 0.74 -0.04
C ILE A 29 45.60 1.23 0.01
N ALA A 30 45.38 2.51 0.34
CA ALA A 30 44.04 3.08 0.41
C ALA A 30 43.33 3.03 -0.96
N HIS A 31 44.05 3.30 -2.05
CA HIS A 31 43.50 3.22 -3.40
C HIS A 31 43.13 1.78 -3.80
N LEU A 32 43.99 0.80 -3.49
CA LEU A 32 43.70 -0.61 -3.74
C LEU A 32 42.50 -1.09 -2.91
N GLN A 33 42.41 -0.70 -1.63
CA GLN A 33 41.26 -1.01 -0.79
C GLN A 33 39.97 -0.44 -1.38
N SER A 34 39.98 0.84 -1.78
CA SER A 34 38.82 1.46 -2.42
C SER A 34 38.46 0.79 -3.74
N TYR A 35 39.44 0.42 -4.55
CA TYR A 35 39.24 -0.29 -5.81
C TYR A 35 38.61 -1.66 -5.59
N PHE A 36 39.13 -2.46 -4.65
CA PHE A 36 38.59 -3.79 -4.34
C PHE A 36 37.19 -3.70 -3.73
N GLN A 37 36.91 -2.74 -2.85
CA GLN A 37 35.57 -2.52 -2.31
C GLN A 37 34.57 -2.16 -3.41
N GLN A 38 34.96 -1.30 -4.34
CA GLN A 38 34.13 -0.97 -5.50
C GLN A 38 33.88 -2.21 -6.37
N LYS A 39 34.92 -2.97 -6.69
CA LYS A 39 34.81 -4.18 -7.52
C LYS A 39 33.98 -5.28 -6.84
N GLU A 40 34.11 -5.43 -5.54
CA GLU A 40 33.29 -6.33 -4.75
C GLU A 40 31.80 -5.93 -4.81
N ALA A 41 31.50 -4.64 -4.68
CA ALA A 41 30.13 -4.14 -4.79
C ALA A 41 29.55 -4.37 -6.19
N GLU A 42 30.30 -4.05 -7.25
CA GLU A 42 29.92 -4.28 -8.64
C GLU A 42 29.64 -5.77 -8.90
N TYR A 43 30.54 -6.66 -8.43
CA TYR A 43 30.39 -8.10 -8.62
C TYR A 43 29.17 -8.66 -7.86
N LYS A 44 28.97 -8.22 -6.61
CA LYS A 44 27.77 -8.59 -5.83
C LYS A 44 26.48 -8.13 -6.52
N GLN A 45 26.49 -6.96 -7.14
CA GLN A 45 25.33 -6.47 -7.88
C GLN A 45 25.06 -7.32 -9.12
N GLN A 46 26.09 -7.67 -9.88
CA GLN A 46 25.96 -8.54 -11.05
C GLN A 46 25.39 -9.92 -10.70
N ILE A 47 25.89 -10.54 -9.62
CA ILE A 47 25.36 -11.83 -9.15
C ILE A 47 23.88 -11.71 -8.78
N ARG A 48 23.49 -10.66 -8.03
CA ARG A 48 22.08 -10.45 -7.67
C ARG A 48 21.19 -10.33 -8.91
N GLN A 49 21.62 -9.55 -9.90
CA GLN A 49 20.87 -9.38 -11.15
C GLN A 49 20.73 -10.70 -11.91
N GLN A 50 21.78 -11.51 -11.96
CA GLN A 50 21.72 -12.84 -12.57
C GLN A 50 20.72 -13.75 -11.82
N MET A 51 20.80 -13.79 -10.49
CA MET A 51 19.86 -14.57 -9.68
C MET A 51 18.41 -14.12 -9.85
N GLU A 52 18.15 -12.82 -9.93
CA GLU A 52 16.81 -12.28 -10.18
C GLU A 52 16.26 -12.72 -11.54
N GLN A 53 17.10 -12.67 -12.58
CA GLN A 53 16.74 -13.13 -13.91
C GLN A 53 16.47 -14.64 -13.92
N GLU A 54 17.31 -15.44 -13.26
CA GLU A 54 17.12 -16.88 -13.15
C GLU A 54 15.80 -17.20 -12.43
N ILE A 55 15.49 -16.51 -11.34
CA ILE A 55 14.23 -16.68 -10.60
C ILE A 55 13.00 -16.39 -11.49
N GLU A 56 13.04 -15.35 -12.32
CA GLU A 56 11.95 -15.03 -13.27
C GLU A 56 11.73 -16.14 -14.32
N THR A 57 12.75 -16.96 -14.60
CA THR A 57 12.63 -18.10 -15.52
C THR A 57 12.18 -19.40 -14.84
N LEU A 58 12.18 -19.45 -13.49
CA LEU A 58 11.77 -20.66 -12.78
C LEU A 58 10.27 -20.93 -12.98
N PRO A 59 9.87 -22.14 -13.42
CA PRO A 59 8.46 -22.46 -13.68
C PRO A 59 7.55 -22.21 -12.47
N THR A 60 8.01 -22.56 -11.27
CA THR A 60 7.28 -22.34 -10.02
C THR A 60 7.04 -20.86 -9.73
N PHE A 61 8.04 -20.01 -10.01
CA PHE A 61 7.90 -18.57 -9.80
C PHE A 61 6.88 -17.97 -10.79
N GLN A 62 6.93 -18.38 -12.05
CA GLN A 62 5.95 -17.96 -13.07
C GLN A 62 4.52 -18.39 -12.71
N GLN A 63 4.35 -19.61 -12.21
CA GLN A 63 3.07 -20.09 -11.71
C GLN A 63 2.55 -19.23 -10.55
N LEU A 64 3.37 -19.02 -9.52
CA LEU A 64 3.02 -18.18 -8.36
C LEU A 64 2.69 -16.74 -8.76
N LYS A 65 3.42 -16.18 -9.72
CA LYS A 65 3.16 -14.84 -10.27
C LYS A 65 1.80 -14.77 -10.96
N SER A 66 1.45 -15.78 -11.77
CA SER A 66 0.14 -15.89 -12.40
C SER A 66 -0.99 -16.06 -11.38
N GLU A 67 -0.79 -16.89 -10.36
CA GLU A 67 -1.77 -17.09 -9.28
C GLU A 67 -1.98 -15.82 -8.46
N ASN A 68 -0.92 -15.09 -8.14
CA ASN A 68 -1.03 -13.80 -7.44
C ASN A 68 -1.81 -12.76 -8.24
N GLU A 69 -1.60 -12.66 -9.56
CA GLU A 69 -2.39 -11.75 -10.41
C GLU A 69 -3.88 -12.12 -10.39
N LYS A 70 -4.20 -13.43 -10.45
CA LYS A 70 -5.59 -13.90 -10.33
C LYS A 70 -6.19 -13.53 -8.97
N LEU A 71 -5.45 -13.76 -7.88
CA LEU A 71 -5.90 -13.42 -6.53
C LEU A 71 -6.14 -11.91 -6.36
N LYS A 72 -5.26 -11.08 -6.93
CA LYS A 72 -5.41 -9.62 -6.89
C LYS A 72 -6.70 -9.17 -7.55
N LEU A 73 -7.02 -9.69 -8.75
CA LEU A 73 -8.28 -9.41 -9.44
C LEU A 73 -9.50 -9.84 -8.62
N ILE A 74 -9.43 -11.01 -7.98
CA ILE A 74 -10.50 -11.51 -7.11
C ILE A 74 -10.70 -10.57 -5.91
N VAL A 75 -9.63 -10.16 -5.24
CA VAL A 75 -9.69 -9.24 -4.09
C VAL A 75 -10.25 -7.88 -4.50
N GLU A 76 -9.85 -7.35 -5.66
CA GLU A 76 -10.41 -6.09 -6.19
C GLU A 76 -11.90 -6.22 -6.50
N GLY A 77 -12.33 -7.35 -7.09
CA GLY A 77 -13.73 -7.68 -7.29
C GLY A 77 -14.54 -7.72 -5.99
N TYR A 78 -14.01 -8.37 -4.94
CA TYR A 78 -14.64 -8.39 -3.62
C TYR A 78 -14.71 -6.99 -2.97
N LYS A 79 -13.69 -6.15 -3.13
CA LYS A 79 -13.72 -4.75 -2.65
C LYS A 79 -14.78 -3.93 -3.37
N LEU A 80 -14.91 -4.09 -4.69
CA LEU A 80 -15.96 -3.42 -5.48
C LEU A 80 -17.36 -3.95 -5.12
N GLY A 81 -17.52 -5.25 -4.91
CA GLY A 81 -18.78 -5.86 -4.49
C GLY A 81 -19.19 -5.48 -3.07
N SER A 82 -18.27 -5.49 -2.12
CA SER A 82 -18.51 -5.10 -0.72
C SER A 82 -18.84 -3.62 -0.58
N THR A 83 -18.19 -2.73 -1.34
CA THR A 83 -18.52 -1.29 -1.33
C THR A 83 -19.89 -1.01 -1.92
N LYS A 84 -20.27 -1.68 -3.03
CA LYS A 84 -21.61 -1.55 -3.62
C LYS A 84 -22.71 -2.12 -2.72
N THR A 85 -22.51 -3.32 -2.16
CA THR A 85 -23.48 -3.95 -1.26
C THR A 85 -23.61 -3.21 0.07
N SER A 86 -22.53 -2.65 0.61
CA SER A 86 -22.59 -1.84 1.84
C SER A 86 -23.35 -0.54 1.63
N LYS A 87 -23.20 0.12 0.47
CA LYS A 87 -23.98 1.31 0.11
C LYS A 87 -25.46 0.98 -0.08
N ALA A 88 -25.77 -0.07 -0.84
CA ALA A 88 -27.16 -0.51 -1.05
C ALA A 88 -27.85 -0.92 0.27
N LYS A 89 -27.16 -1.65 1.15
CA LYS A 89 -27.68 -2.00 2.49
C LYS A 89 -27.89 -0.78 3.38
N GLY A 90 -27.02 0.23 3.29
CA GLY A 90 -27.19 1.50 4.00
C GLY A 90 -28.42 2.26 3.51
N GLU A 91 -28.57 2.41 2.20
CA GLU A 91 -29.72 3.07 1.57
C GLU A 91 -31.05 2.36 1.89
N GLU A 92 -31.07 1.02 1.90
CA GLU A 92 -32.24 0.22 2.31
C GLU A 92 -32.62 0.43 3.79
N LEU A 93 -31.62 0.48 4.68
CA LEU A 93 -31.85 0.73 6.11
C LEU A 93 -32.37 2.14 6.38
N GLU A 94 -31.78 3.15 5.72
CA GLU A 94 -32.23 4.54 5.82
C GLU A 94 -33.68 4.70 5.37
N LYS A 95 -34.04 4.07 4.25
CA LYS A 95 -35.41 4.06 3.72
C LYS A 95 -36.38 3.40 4.70
N TYR A 96 -36.03 2.23 5.23
CA TYR A 96 -36.86 1.52 6.20
C TYR A 96 -37.15 2.36 7.46
N ILE A 97 -36.13 3.02 8.01
CA ILE A 97 -36.28 3.85 9.21
C ILE A 97 -37.16 5.08 8.92
N LEU A 98 -36.98 5.72 7.77
CA LEU A 98 -37.80 6.86 7.36
C LEU A 98 -39.29 6.47 7.27
N GLU A 99 -39.59 5.35 6.60
CA GLU A 99 -40.96 4.82 6.49
C GLU A 99 -41.56 4.53 7.87
N LYS A 100 -40.78 3.90 8.77
CA LYS A 100 -41.26 3.60 10.13
C LYS A 100 -41.52 4.84 10.98
N LEU A 101 -40.68 5.86 10.88
CA LEU A 101 -40.89 7.13 11.58
C LEU A 101 -42.16 7.81 11.07
N GLN A 102 -42.36 7.86 9.75
CA GLN A 102 -43.58 8.42 9.15
C GLN A 102 -44.83 7.65 9.60
N GLU A 103 -44.79 6.31 9.55
CA GLU A 103 -45.89 5.46 10.05
C GLU A 103 -46.25 5.74 11.51
N THR A 104 -45.24 5.94 12.37
CA THR A 104 -45.42 6.12 13.81
C THR A 104 -45.96 7.51 14.16
N TYR A 105 -45.55 8.55 13.42
CA TYR A 105 -45.84 9.95 13.73
C TYR A 105 -46.74 10.63 12.68
N ASN A 106 -47.77 9.94 12.22
CA ASN A 106 -48.74 10.35 11.17
C ASN A 106 -49.66 11.56 11.50
N GLY A 107 -49.30 12.42 12.47
CA GLY A 107 -50.15 13.51 12.96
C GLY A 107 -50.02 14.82 12.17
N THR A 108 -48.93 15.53 12.38
CA THR A 108 -48.63 16.86 11.79
C THR A 108 -47.13 17.11 11.63
N ASP A 109 -46.33 16.08 11.86
CA ASP A 109 -44.90 16.20 11.96
C ASP A 109 -44.25 16.08 10.58
N GLU A 110 -43.20 16.87 10.35
CA GLU A 110 -42.44 16.81 9.10
C GLU A 110 -41.20 15.95 9.33
N ILE A 111 -41.12 14.83 8.62
CA ILE A 111 -39.98 13.90 8.71
C ILE A 111 -39.33 13.80 7.34
N SER A 112 -38.08 14.24 7.24
CA SER A 112 -37.35 14.32 5.99
C SER A 112 -35.88 13.91 6.13
N LYS A 113 -35.29 13.51 4.99
CA LYS A 113 -33.88 13.14 4.91
C LYS A 113 -33.01 14.41 4.87
N ILE A 114 -31.91 14.41 5.61
CA ILE A 114 -30.91 15.49 5.51
C ILE A 114 -30.06 15.23 4.26
N THR A 115 -30.11 16.15 3.29
CA THR A 115 -29.41 16.02 2.00
C THR A 115 -28.12 16.86 1.92
N HIS A 116 -27.73 17.53 3.01
CA HIS A 116 -26.55 18.39 3.02
C HIS A 116 -25.26 17.64 3.34
N ILE A 117 -24.26 17.88 2.50
CA ILE A 117 -22.90 17.33 2.61
C ILE A 117 -22.22 17.97 3.83
N GLY A 118 -22.01 17.19 4.89
CA GLY A 118 -21.20 17.61 6.05
C GLY A 118 -21.81 17.35 7.43
N GLU A 119 -23.07 16.94 7.53
CA GLU A 119 -23.71 16.63 8.82
C GLU A 119 -23.74 15.12 9.09
N LYS A 120 -23.55 14.72 10.36
CA LYS A 120 -23.52 13.31 10.84
C LYS A 120 -24.91 12.69 11.02
N ALA A 121 -25.95 13.30 10.47
CA ALA A 121 -27.32 12.93 10.74
C ALA A 121 -28.06 12.61 9.44
N ASP A 122 -28.94 11.62 9.50
CA ASP A 122 -29.57 11.04 8.32
C ASP A 122 -31.03 11.51 8.15
N ILE A 123 -31.74 11.72 9.27
CA ILE A 123 -33.16 12.10 9.27
C ILE A 123 -33.41 13.23 10.28
N ILE A 124 -34.19 14.22 9.87
CA ILE A 124 -34.73 15.26 10.74
C ILE A 124 -36.24 15.08 10.88
N HIS A 125 -36.72 15.17 12.12
CA HIS A 125 -38.13 15.15 12.48
C HIS A 125 -38.48 16.45 13.18
N THR A 126 -39.33 17.24 12.53
CA THR A 126 -39.80 18.53 13.02
C THR A 126 -41.22 18.37 13.55
N ILE A 127 -41.38 18.59 14.86
CA ILE A 127 -42.65 18.43 15.57
C ILE A 127 -43.40 19.75 15.55
N HIS A 128 -44.66 19.72 15.10
CA HIS A 128 -45.53 20.89 15.00
C HIS A 128 -46.74 20.80 15.93
N LYS A 129 -47.25 21.97 16.32
CA LYS A 129 -48.58 22.12 16.94
C LYS A 129 -49.29 23.29 16.29
N GLY A 130 -50.14 23.00 15.32
CA GLY A 130 -50.66 24.02 14.40
C GLY A 130 -49.51 24.59 13.56
N ASP A 131 -49.44 25.92 13.43
CA ASP A 131 -48.39 26.60 12.66
C ASP A 131 -47.08 26.81 13.43
N GLN A 132 -47.01 26.38 14.70
CA GLN A 132 -45.82 26.56 15.53
C GLN A 132 -44.95 25.30 15.57
N GLN A 133 -43.68 25.46 15.19
CA GLN A 133 -42.66 24.45 15.42
C GLN A 133 -42.34 24.35 16.92
N LEU A 134 -42.48 23.16 17.49
CA LEU A 134 -42.20 22.91 18.91
C LEU A 134 -40.79 22.36 19.14
N ALA A 135 -40.35 21.43 18.30
CA ALA A 135 -39.08 20.74 18.49
C ALA A 135 -38.52 20.17 17.19
N LYS A 136 -37.23 19.84 17.22
CA LYS A 136 -36.53 19.08 16.18
C LYS A 136 -35.80 17.91 16.82
N ILE A 137 -36.04 16.72 16.31
CA ILE A 137 -35.32 15.50 16.67
C ILE A 137 -34.44 15.12 15.49
N ILE A 138 -33.20 14.77 15.78
CA ILE A 138 -32.20 14.40 14.79
C ILE A 138 -31.84 12.93 15.02
N TYR A 139 -32.00 12.12 13.97
CA TYR A 139 -31.65 10.70 14.00
C TYR A 139 -30.35 10.45 13.23
N GLU A 140 -29.43 9.72 13.86
CA GLU A 140 -28.23 9.16 13.25
C GLU A 140 -28.43 7.64 13.14
N ILE A 141 -28.37 7.12 11.91
CA ILE A 141 -28.60 5.71 11.59
C ILE A 141 -27.24 5.01 11.58
N LYS A 142 -27.02 4.15 12.57
CA LYS A 142 -25.80 3.33 12.65
C LYS A 142 -26.11 1.90 12.29
N ASN A 143 -25.38 1.38 11.31
CA ASN A 143 -25.32 -0.06 11.08
C ASN A 143 -24.32 -0.65 12.10
N VAL A 144 -24.82 -1.44 13.04
CA VAL A 144 -24.06 -1.97 14.19
C VAL A 144 -23.12 -3.12 13.79
N ASP A 145 -23.18 -3.61 12.56
CA ASP A 145 -22.36 -4.72 12.05
C ASP A 145 -20.94 -4.30 11.58
N LYS A 146 -20.34 -3.27 12.19
CA LYS A 146 -18.95 -2.84 11.91
C LYS A 146 -18.11 -2.70 13.16
#